data_AF-L8FNA6-F1
#
_entry.id   AF-L8FNA6-F1
#
_cell.length_a   1.000
_cell.length_b   1.000
_cell.length_c   1.000
_cell.angle_alpha   90.00
_cell.angle_beta   90.00
_cell.angle_gamma   90.00
#
_symmetry.space_group_name_H-M   'P 1'
#
loop_
_entity.id
_entity.type
_entity.pdbx_description
1 polymer ?
#
loop_
_entity_poly.entity_id
_entity_poly.type
_entity_poly.pdbx_seq_one_letter_code
_entity_poly.pdbx_strand_id
1 'polypeptide(L)'
;MLVLTGLLRFVLKMPDSLVFGRILPALGLMMCLSTLYYAYLAYRLAQKTGRNDVCALPSGVSVPHMFIVTFVIMLPITIKTGDPLKGWSAGLVWVFFQSFILMIGGFIAPYIRKITPRAALLGTLAGVSVTFISMRPALEMYMTPQIGLVCFAIIMLSWFGGVTYFRNLPAGLIAIAVGMIIAWGSNLFGVGIGGLSVKGFSDAFANFGFSVPIPAFNYVFSGFEFLGIILVTAIPFGIYDLVEAMDNV
;
A
#
# COMPACT_ATOMS: atom_id res chain seq x y z
N MET A 1 4.09 -0.77 3.37
CA MET A 1 3.69 -0.53 4.78
C MET A 1 4.24 0.74 5.40
N LEU A 2 5.49 1.14 5.13
CA LEU A 2 6.09 2.32 5.76
C LEU A 2 5.26 3.61 5.65
N VAL A 3 4.62 3.89 4.51
CA VAL A 3 3.74 5.07 4.37
C VAL A 3 2.56 4.98 5.32
N LEU A 4 1.85 3.84 5.32
CA LEU A 4 0.72 3.63 6.20
C LEU A 4 1.15 3.76 7.67
N THR A 5 2.27 3.16 8.05
CA THR A 5 2.83 3.30 9.40
C THR A 5 3.10 4.77 9.74
N GLY A 6 3.66 5.55 8.81
CA GLY A 6 3.87 6.98 8.98
C GLY A 6 2.57 7.78 9.13
N LEU A 7 1.57 7.49 8.30
CA LEU A 7 0.24 8.09 8.37
C LEU A 7 -0.44 7.80 9.72
N LEU A 8 -0.45 6.55 10.17
CA LEU A 8 -1.11 6.18 11.43
C LEU A 8 -0.38 6.78 12.65
N ARG A 9 0.95 6.76 12.68
CA ARG A 9 1.75 7.23 13.82
C ARG A 9 1.89 8.74 13.88
N PHE A 10 2.15 9.40 12.75
CA PHE A 10 2.49 10.84 12.75
C PHE A 10 1.30 11.73 12.40
N VAL A 11 0.37 11.28 11.54
CA VAL A 11 -0.82 12.06 11.18
C VAL A 11 -1.93 11.83 12.19
N LEU A 12 -2.30 10.57 12.42
CA LEU A 12 -3.38 10.24 13.36
C LEU A 12 -2.92 10.11 14.82
N LYS A 13 -1.62 10.14 15.08
CA LYS A 13 -1.04 10.03 16.44
C LYS A 13 -1.51 8.79 17.20
N MET A 14 -1.68 7.68 16.50
CA MET A 14 -2.07 6.41 17.12
C MET A 14 -0.94 5.79 17.95
N PRO A 15 -1.29 5.06 19.03
CA PRO A 15 -0.30 4.36 19.84
C PRO A 15 0.38 3.24 19.05
N ASP A 16 1.69 3.12 19.23
CA ASP A 16 2.53 2.13 18.54
C ASP A 16 2.08 0.69 18.81
N SER A 17 1.60 0.40 20.02
CA SER A 17 1.05 -0.91 20.39
C SER A 17 -0.13 -1.33 19.51
N LEU A 18 -0.97 -0.38 19.09
CA LEU A 18 -2.09 -0.65 18.18
C LEU A 18 -1.61 -0.82 16.74
N VAL A 19 -0.72 0.08 16.29
CA VAL A 19 -0.22 0.08 14.91
C VAL A 19 0.57 -1.20 14.62
N PHE A 20 1.57 -1.51 15.44
CA PHE A 20 2.45 -2.66 15.25
C PHE A 20 1.87 -3.96 15.81
N GLY A 21 1.08 -3.90 16.89
CA GLY A 21 0.52 -5.09 17.52
C GLY A 21 -0.81 -5.56 16.94
N ARG A 22 -1.54 -4.71 16.20
CA ARG A 22 -2.87 -5.08 15.69
C ARG A 22 -3.07 -4.75 14.21
N ILE A 23 -2.81 -3.52 13.78
CA ILE A 23 -3.14 -3.07 12.42
C ILE A 23 -2.21 -3.70 11.39
N LEU A 24 -0.89 -3.57 11.56
CA LEU A 24 0.09 -4.12 10.61
C LEU A 24 0.06 -5.65 10.51
N PRO A 25 -0.04 -6.42 11.62
CA PRO A 25 -0.21 -7.88 11.55
C PRO A 25 -1.49 -8.29 10.83
N ALA A 26 -2.62 -7.63 11.12
CA ALA A 26 -3.89 -7.90 10.45
C ALA A 26 -3.80 -7.64 8.94
N LEU A 27 -3.14 -6.55 8.55
CA LEU A 27 -2.94 -6.17 7.16
C LEU A 27 -2.03 -7.17 6.42
N GLY A 28 -0.95 -7.62 7.06
CA GLY A 28 -0.06 -8.65 6.51
C GLY A 28 -0.78 -9.98 6.32
N LEU A 29 -1.58 -10.40 7.30
CA LEU A 29 -2.41 -11.60 7.20
C LEU A 29 -3.45 -11.47 6.08
N MET A 30 -4.13 -10.32 5.98
CA MET A 30 -5.10 -10.05 4.92
C MET A 30 -4.46 -10.16 3.52
N MET A 31 -3.29 -9.56 3.31
CA MET A 31 -2.57 -9.65 2.03
C MET A 31 -2.14 -11.08 1.68
N CYS A 32 -1.72 -11.85 2.70
CA CYS A 32 -1.39 -13.26 2.51
C CYS A 32 -2.63 -14.05 2.06
N LEU A 33 -3.75 -13.90 2.77
CA LEU A 33 -5.00 -14.61 2.46
C LEU A 33 -5.55 -14.23 1.08
N SER A 34 -5.56 -12.94 0.73
CA SER A 34 -6.05 -12.49 -0.57
C SER A 34 -5.17 -12.99 -1.72
N THR A 35 -3.85 -12.99 -1.55
CA THR A 35 -2.90 -13.51 -2.55
C THR A 35 -3.04 -15.03 -2.71
N LEU A 36 -3.21 -15.77 -1.62
CA LEU A 36 -3.49 -17.21 -1.67
C LEU A 36 -4.81 -17.51 -2.38
N TYR A 37 -5.83 -16.68 -2.15
CA TYR A 37 -7.11 -16.81 -2.84
C TYR A 37 -6.97 -16.56 -4.35
N TYR A 38 -6.26 -15.51 -4.78
CA TYR A 38 -5.99 -15.28 -6.20
C TYR A 38 -5.11 -16.37 -6.82
N ALA A 39 -4.14 -16.89 -6.09
CA ALA A 39 -3.34 -18.04 -6.53
C ALA A 39 -4.20 -19.29 -6.73
N TYR A 40 -5.15 -19.55 -5.83
CA TYR A 40 -6.11 -20.64 -5.97
C TYR A 40 -7.05 -20.46 -7.18
N LEU A 41 -7.52 -19.24 -7.43
CA LEU A 41 -8.33 -18.93 -8.61
C LEU A 41 -7.54 -19.10 -9.92
N ALA A 42 -6.29 -18.62 -9.95
CA ALA A 42 -5.39 -18.81 -11.07
C ALA A 42 -5.13 -20.30 -11.34
N TYR A 43 -4.88 -21.09 -10.28
CA TYR A 43 -4.70 -22.54 -10.38
C TYR A 43 -5.95 -23.24 -10.95
N ARG A 44 -7.14 -22.91 -10.45
CA ARG A 44 -8.39 -23.46 -11.00
C ARG A 44 -8.61 -23.07 -12.45
N LEU A 45 -8.24 -21.85 -12.85
CA LEU A 45 -8.37 -21.39 -14.23
C LEU A 45 -7.40 -22.14 -15.14
N ALA A 46 -6.15 -22.34 -14.71
CA ALA A 46 -5.15 -23.13 -15.43
C ALA A 46 -5.64 -24.57 -15.67
N GLN A 47 -6.18 -25.22 -14.63
CA GLN A 47 -6.73 -26.57 -14.76
C GLN A 47 -7.92 -26.64 -15.73
N LYS A 48 -8.83 -25.65 -15.71
CA LYS A 48 -10.00 -25.62 -16.60
C LYS A 48 -9.65 -25.34 -18.06
N THR A 49 -8.62 -24.53 -18.30
CA THR A 49 -8.25 -24.08 -19.65
C THR A 49 -7.09 -24.87 -20.27
N GLY A 50 -6.41 -25.71 -19.48
CA GLY A 50 -5.21 -26.44 -19.91
C GLY A 50 -4.00 -25.53 -20.19
N ARG A 51 -4.05 -24.29 -19.72
CA ARG A 51 -3.03 -23.26 -19.98
C ARG A 51 -1.96 -23.24 -18.88
N ASN A 52 -0.71 -23.09 -19.29
CA ASN A 52 0.45 -22.98 -18.39
C ASN A 52 0.93 -21.54 -18.18
N ASP A 53 0.29 -20.56 -18.83
CA ASP A 53 0.65 -19.14 -18.79
C ASP A 53 -0.30 -18.30 -17.91
N VAL A 54 -0.99 -18.96 -16.97
CA VAL A 54 -1.90 -18.27 -16.02
C VAL A 54 -1.10 -17.71 -14.85
N CYS A 55 -1.06 -16.39 -14.74
CA CYS A 55 -0.44 -15.68 -13.61
C CYS A 55 -1.51 -15.18 -12.64
N ALA A 56 -1.26 -15.35 -11.33
CA ALA A 56 -2.09 -14.75 -10.30
C ALA A 56 -1.84 -13.24 -10.22
N LEU A 57 -2.90 -12.47 -10.02
CA LEU A 57 -2.80 -11.04 -9.70
C LEU A 57 -2.27 -10.88 -8.27
N PRO A 58 -1.19 -10.09 -8.05
CA PRO A 58 -0.71 -9.83 -6.71
C PRO A 58 -1.72 -8.94 -5.96
N SER A 59 -2.02 -9.28 -4.71
CA SER A 59 -2.84 -8.42 -3.85
C SER A 59 -1.95 -7.40 -3.15
N GLY A 60 -2.39 -6.13 -3.14
CA GLY A 60 -1.67 -5.01 -2.55
C GLY A 60 -2.61 -4.01 -1.90
N VAL A 61 -2.04 -3.14 -1.08
CA VAL A 61 -2.77 -2.00 -0.51
C VAL A 61 -2.73 -0.84 -1.51
N SER A 62 -3.89 -0.30 -1.87
CA SER A 62 -3.98 0.88 -2.72
C SER A 62 -3.42 2.10 -1.98
N VAL A 63 -2.30 2.62 -2.49
CA VAL A 63 -1.60 3.81 -1.97
C VAL A 63 -2.49 5.07 -1.97
N PRO A 64 -3.23 5.40 -3.04
CA PRO A 64 -4.15 6.54 -3.05
C PRO A 64 -5.26 6.38 -2.00
N HIS A 65 -5.79 5.16 -1.89
CA HIS A 65 -6.86 4.82 -0.97
C HIS A 65 -6.44 5.04 0.50
N MET A 66 -5.22 4.64 0.90
CA MET A 66 -4.75 4.89 2.27
C MET A 66 -4.64 6.39 2.62
N PHE A 67 -4.30 7.24 1.65
CA PHE A 67 -4.23 8.70 1.86
C PHE A 67 -5.62 9.28 2.04
N ILE A 68 -6.56 8.92 1.17
CA ILE A 68 -7.95 9.38 1.25
C ILE A 68 -8.58 8.97 2.58
N VAL A 69 -8.49 7.69 2.95
CA VAL A 69 -9.09 7.21 4.20
C VAL A 69 -8.45 7.90 5.41
N THR A 70 -7.12 8.08 5.42
CA THR A 70 -6.45 8.78 6.52
C THR A 70 -6.87 10.24 6.61
N PHE A 71 -6.76 11.01 5.52
CA PHE A 71 -6.89 12.46 5.54
C PHE A 71 -8.33 12.96 5.44
N VAL A 72 -9.17 12.28 4.67
CA VAL A 72 -10.55 12.72 4.38
C VAL A 72 -11.53 12.11 5.37
N ILE A 73 -11.27 10.90 5.88
CA ILE A 73 -12.22 10.16 6.72
C ILE A 73 -11.79 10.15 8.18
N MET A 74 -10.61 9.60 8.48
CA MET A 74 -10.17 9.36 9.85
C MET A 74 -9.72 10.64 10.55
N LEU A 75 -8.96 11.50 9.86
CA LEU A 75 -8.36 12.69 10.44
C LEU A 75 -9.39 13.73 10.91
N PRO A 76 -10.44 14.10 10.14
CA PRO A 76 -11.42 15.09 10.60
C PRO A 76 -12.16 14.62 11.86
N ILE A 77 -12.46 13.33 11.95
CA ILE A 77 -13.11 12.72 13.12
C ILE A 77 -12.15 12.69 14.32
N THR A 78 -10.88 12.35 14.07
CA THR A 78 -9.82 12.37 15.11
C THR A 78 -9.65 13.78 15.67
N ILE A 79 -9.60 14.81 14.82
CA ILE A 79 -9.47 16.21 15.25
C ILE A 79 -10.70 16.66 16.03
N LYS A 80 -11.91 16.32 15.55
CA LYS A 80 -13.16 16.71 16.20
C LYS A 80 -13.36 16.04 17.57
N THR A 81 -12.94 14.78 17.70
CA THR A 81 -13.16 13.99 18.92
C THR A 81 -11.96 14.03 19.88
N GLY A 82 -10.79 14.42 19.40
CA GLY A 82 -9.52 14.34 20.14
C GLY A 82 -8.99 12.91 20.33
N ASP A 83 -9.66 11.89 19.77
CA ASP A 83 -9.34 10.49 19.98
C ASP A 83 -9.04 9.76 18.64
N PRO A 84 -7.79 9.31 18.42
CA PRO A 84 -7.39 8.54 17.25
C PRO A 84 -8.16 7.22 17.08
N LEU A 85 -8.63 6.61 18.18
CA LEU A 85 -9.38 5.36 18.14
C LEU A 85 -10.76 5.55 17.51
N LYS A 86 -11.43 6.69 17.78
CA LYS A 86 -12.70 7.03 17.14
C LYS A 86 -12.53 7.27 15.65
N GLY A 87 -11.44 7.93 15.25
CA GLY A 87 -11.07 8.06 13.84
C GLY A 87 -10.85 6.71 13.17
N TRP A 88 -10.16 5.79 13.85
CA TRP A 88 -9.95 4.42 13.35
C TRP A 88 -11.25 3.63 13.23
N SER A 89 -12.11 3.64 14.27
CA SER A 89 -13.44 3.03 14.24
C SER A 89 -14.29 3.54 13.08
N ALA A 90 -14.29 4.85 12.84
CA ALA A 90 -15.00 5.45 11.71
C ALA A 90 -14.44 4.97 10.36
N GLY A 91 -13.12 4.88 10.23
CA GLY A 91 -12.47 4.30 9.05
C GLY A 91 -12.87 2.84 8.80
N LEU A 92 -12.98 2.02 9.86
CA LEU A 92 -13.42 0.62 9.73
C LEU A 92 -14.86 0.51 9.20
N VAL A 93 -15.77 1.34 9.70
CA VAL A 93 -17.16 1.38 9.23
C VAL A 93 -17.25 1.90 7.80
N TRP A 94 -16.45 2.92 7.46
CA TRP A 94 -16.35 3.43 6.11
C TRP A 94 -15.95 2.34 5.12
N VAL A 95 -14.89 1.57 5.41
CA VAL A 95 -14.43 0.46 4.55
C VAL A 95 -15.48 -0.65 4.48
N PHE A 96 -16.17 -0.92 5.58
CA PHE A 96 -17.26 -1.90 5.61
C PHE A 96 -18.39 -1.55 4.63
N PHE A 97 -18.90 -0.31 4.65
CA PHE A 97 -19.92 0.13 3.70
C PHE A 97 -19.40 0.22 2.27
N GLN A 98 -18.19 0.74 2.08
CA GLN A 98 -17.55 0.83 0.78
C GLN A 98 -17.40 -0.57 0.13
N SER A 99 -17.11 -1.61 0.92
CA SER A 99 -17.03 -3.00 0.42
C SER A 99 -18.36 -3.52 -0.16
N PHE A 100 -19.51 -3.16 0.43
CA PHE A 100 -20.81 -3.52 -0.16
C PHE A 100 -21.05 -2.82 -1.49
N ILE A 101 -20.65 -1.55 -1.59
CA ILE A 101 -20.77 -0.77 -2.82
C ILE A 101 -19.92 -1.38 -3.92
N LEU A 102 -18.70 -1.84 -3.61
CA LEU A 102 -17.86 -2.55 -4.58
C LEU A 102 -18.46 -3.89 -4.98
N MET A 103 -18.99 -4.66 -4.03
CA MET A 103 -19.59 -5.96 -4.31
C MET A 103 -20.80 -5.83 -5.25
N ILE A 104 -21.68 -4.86 -4.99
CA ILE A 104 -22.82 -4.55 -5.87
C ILE A 104 -22.32 -3.97 -7.20
N GLY A 105 -21.37 -3.04 -7.12
CA GLY A 105 -20.75 -2.38 -8.26
C GLY A 105 -20.09 -3.35 -9.22
N GLY A 106 -19.51 -4.45 -8.74
CA GLY A 106 -18.87 -5.47 -9.55
C GLY A 106 -19.80 -6.11 -10.59
N PHE A 107 -21.11 -6.15 -10.34
CA PHE A 107 -22.10 -6.62 -11.32
C PHE A 107 -22.42 -5.58 -12.40
N ILE A 108 -22.33 -4.30 -12.06
CA ILE A 108 -22.66 -3.17 -12.95
C ILE A 108 -21.42 -2.70 -13.73
N ALA A 109 -20.23 -2.93 -13.17
CA ALA A 109 -18.92 -2.57 -13.69
C ALA A 109 -18.73 -2.92 -15.18
N PRO A 110 -19.06 -4.12 -15.68
CA PRO A 110 -18.87 -4.46 -17.10
C PRO A 110 -19.67 -3.57 -18.05
N TYR A 111 -20.83 -3.06 -17.63
CA TYR A 111 -21.64 -2.14 -18.43
C TYR A 111 -21.02 -0.75 -18.47
N ILE A 112 -20.56 -0.24 -17.32
CA ILE A 112 -19.89 1.06 -17.22
C ILE A 112 -18.63 1.07 -18.11
N ARG A 113 -17.81 0.01 -18.06
CA ARG A 113 -16.58 -0.10 -18.89
C ARG A 113 -16.85 0.03 -20.38
N LYS A 114 -18.02 -0.42 -20.86
CA LYS A 114 -18.39 -0.35 -22.28
C LYS A 114 -18.78 1.07 -22.72
N ILE A 115 -19.30 1.87 -21.80
CA ILE A 115 -19.82 3.21 -22.08
C ILE A 115 -18.71 4.27 -21.87
N THR A 116 -17.82 4.05 -20.91
CA THR A 116 -16.77 5.01 -20.56
C THR A 116 -15.57 4.94 -21.52
N PRO A 117 -15.10 6.08 -22.07
CA PRO A 117 -13.94 6.10 -22.94
C PRO A 117 -12.66 5.74 -22.17
N ARG A 118 -11.81 4.89 -22.77
CA ARG A 118 -10.54 4.43 -22.16
C ARG A 118 -9.61 5.56 -21.73
N ALA A 119 -9.62 6.69 -22.43
CA ALA A 119 -8.80 7.85 -22.09
C ALA A 119 -9.16 8.44 -20.71
N ALA A 120 -10.45 8.43 -20.33
CA ALA A 120 -10.89 8.93 -19.03
C ALA A 120 -10.44 8.02 -17.88
N LEU A 121 -10.42 6.71 -18.12
CA LEU A 121 -9.99 5.69 -17.17
C LEU A 121 -8.47 5.72 -16.93
N LEU A 122 -7.69 5.79 -18.01
CA LEU A 122 -6.23 5.79 -17.92
C LEU A 122 -5.65 7.10 -17.35
N GLY A 123 -6.31 8.23 -17.59
CA GLY A 123 -5.84 9.54 -17.14
C GLY A 123 -5.83 9.70 -15.61
N THR A 124 -6.89 9.22 -14.94
CA THR A 124 -6.98 9.27 -13.47
C THR A 124 -5.92 8.37 -12.83
N LEU A 125 -5.74 7.15 -13.33
CA LEU A 125 -4.72 6.21 -12.87
C LEU A 125 -3.30 6.76 -13.05
N ALA A 126 -3.02 7.39 -14.19
CA ALA A 126 -1.71 7.99 -14.46
C ALA A 126 -1.41 9.14 -13.48
N GLY A 127 -2.35 10.06 -13.28
CA GLY A 127 -2.20 11.18 -12.34
C GLY A 127 -1.96 10.70 -10.91
N VAL A 128 -2.73 9.71 -10.49
CA VAL A 128 -2.64 9.08 -9.17
C VAL A 128 -1.29 8.35 -9.00
N SER A 129 -0.83 7.62 -10.01
CA SER A 129 0.47 6.93 -10.00
C SER A 129 1.65 7.89 -9.93
N VAL A 130 1.64 8.96 -10.71
CA VAL A 130 2.69 9.98 -10.67
C VAL A 130 2.69 10.68 -9.30
N THR A 131 1.52 11.10 -8.82
CA THR A 131 1.41 11.92 -7.61
C THR A 131 1.70 11.16 -6.32
N PHE A 132 1.30 9.88 -6.22
CA PHE A 132 1.43 9.14 -4.96
C PHE A 132 2.46 8.02 -5.01
N ILE A 133 2.62 7.33 -6.14
CA ILE A 133 3.58 6.22 -6.26
C ILE A 133 4.97 6.77 -6.55
N SER A 134 5.10 7.78 -7.41
CA SER A 134 6.42 8.29 -7.86
C SER A 134 7.01 9.34 -6.91
N MET A 135 6.17 10.18 -6.30
CA MET A 135 6.65 11.25 -5.40
C MET A 135 7.37 10.72 -4.16
N ARG A 136 6.95 9.60 -3.59
CA ARG A 136 7.62 9.09 -2.39
C ARG A 136 9.06 8.65 -2.69
N PRO A 137 9.33 7.76 -3.67
CA PRO A 137 10.71 7.48 -4.09
C PRO A 137 11.50 8.73 -4.47
N ALA A 138 10.86 9.71 -5.12
CA ALA A 138 11.51 10.97 -5.46
C ALA A 138 11.95 11.76 -4.20
N LEU A 139 11.09 11.82 -3.17
CA LEU A 139 11.44 12.44 -1.88
C LEU A 139 12.53 11.66 -1.15
N GLU A 140 12.48 10.33 -1.12
CA GLU A 140 13.53 9.50 -0.49
C GLU A 140 14.88 9.68 -1.20
N MET A 141 14.88 9.81 -2.53
CA MET A 141 16.06 10.13 -3.33
C MET A 141 16.59 11.54 -3.02
N TYR A 142 15.72 12.51 -2.78
CA TYR A 142 16.13 13.85 -2.35
C TYR A 142 16.74 13.87 -0.95
N MET A 143 16.17 13.10 -0.01
CA MET A 143 16.66 13.01 1.37
C MET A 143 18.00 12.26 1.49
N THR A 144 18.25 11.29 0.59
CA THR A 144 19.49 10.49 0.58
C THR A 144 20.09 10.39 -0.83
N PRO A 145 20.56 11.51 -1.41
CA PRO A 145 20.92 11.61 -2.83
C PRO A 145 22.07 10.67 -3.22
N GLN A 146 22.99 10.40 -2.31
CA GLN A 146 24.14 9.53 -2.57
C GLN A 146 23.71 8.09 -2.91
N ILE A 147 22.71 7.57 -2.21
CA ILE A 147 22.18 6.22 -2.47
C ILE A 147 21.18 6.30 -3.63
N GLY A 148 20.24 7.25 -3.55
CA GLY A 148 19.15 7.35 -4.50
C GLY A 148 19.61 7.59 -5.94
N LEU A 149 20.53 8.53 -6.18
CA LEU A 149 21.03 8.83 -7.53
C LEU A 149 21.85 7.69 -8.12
N VAL A 150 22.65 6.99 -7.30
CA VAL A 150 23.44 5.84 -7.76
C VAL A 150 22.53 4.68 -8.14
N CYS A 151 21.56 4.33 -7.29
CA CYS A 151 20.56 3.31 -7.60
C CYS A 151 19.74 3.68 -8.84
N PHE A 152 19.34 4.94 -8.96
CA PHE A 152 18.60 5.43 -10.12
C PHE A 152 19.42 5.34 -11.42
N ALA A 153 20.70 5.73 -11.38
CA ALA A 153 21.60 5.62 -12.53
C ALA A 153 21.77 4.16 -12.99
N ILE A 154 21.93 3.22 -12.06
CA ILE A 154 22.03 1.78 -12.36
C ILE A 154 20.79 1.27 -13.11
N ILE A 155 19.60 1.69 -12.68
CA ILE A 155 18.34 1.30 -13.31
C ILE A 155 18.23 1.94 -14.71
N MET A 156 18.52 3.23 -14.82
CA MET A 156 18.49 3.97 -16.10
C MET A 156 19.47 3.37 -17.14
N LEU A 157 20.68 3.00 -16.72
CA LEU A 157 21.69 2.38 -17.60
C LEU A 157 21.24 1.02 -18.12
N SER A 158 20.48 0.25 -17.33
CA SER A 158 19.99 -1.05 -17.79
C SER A 158 18.77 -0.91 -18.70
N TRP A 159 17.82 -0.05 -18.35
CA TRP A 159 16.58 0.11 -19.10
C TRP A 159 16.78 0.88 -20.41
N PHE A 160 17.55 1.97 -20.37
CA PHE A 160 17.76 2.85 -21.53
C PHE A 160 19.16 2.70 -22.16
N GLY A 161 20.16 2.30 -21.38
CA GLY A 161 21.54 2.14 -21.87
C GLY A 161 21.86 0.77 -22.46
N GLY A 162 20.93 -0.18 -22.45
CA GLY A 162 21.14 -1.54 -22.98
C GLY A 162 22.20 -2.35 -22.20
N VAL A 163 22.62 -1.88 -21.02
CA VAL A 163 23.63 -2.55 -20.21
C VAL A 163 22.98 -3.76 -19.53
N THR A 164 23.38 -4.95 -19.95
CA THR A 164 23.10 -6.18 -19.22
C THR A 164 24.19 -6.38 -18.18
N TYR A 165 23.78 -6.53 -16.93
CA TYR A 165 24.72 -6.81 -15.86
C TYR A 165 25.09 -8.30 -15.84
N PHE A 166 26.17 -8.62 -15.11
CA PHE A 166 26.73 -9.96 -15.04
C PHE A 166 25.65 -11.04 -14.84
N ARG A 167 25.62 -12.05 -15.72
CA ARG A 167 24.64 -13.15 -15.76
C ARG A 167 23.17 -12.74 -15.93
N ASN A 168 22.88 -11.63 -16.62
CA ASN A 168 21.50 -11.12 -16.82
C ASN A 168 20.75 -10.89 -15.51
N LEU A 169 21.47 -10.49 -14.46
CA LEU A 169 20.84 -10.15 -13.19
C LEU A 169 19.92 -8.93 -13.35
N PRO A 170 18.74 -8.93 -12.70
CA PRO A 170 17.84 -7.78 -12.75
C PRO A 170 18.53 -6.52 -12.22
N ALA A 171 18.43 -5.41 -12.95
CA ALA A 171 19.03 -4.13 -12.56
C ALA A 171 18.62 -3.68 -11.15
N GLY A 172 17.37 -3.95 -10.76
CA GLY A 172 16.87 -3.66 -9.41
C GLY A 172 17.63 -4.41 -8.31
N LEU A 173 18.02 -5.66 -8.54
CA LEU A 173 18.81 -6.44 -7.56
C LEU A 173 20.18 -5.80 -7.34
N ILE A 174 20.81 -5.34 -8.43
CA ILE A 174 22.13 -4.71 -8.38
C ILE A 174 22.04 -3.33 -7.73
N ALA A 175 20.99 -2.55 -8.04
CA ALA A 175 20.74 -1.29 -7.36
C ALA A 175 20.59 -1.49 -5.84
N ILE A 176 19.87 -2.53 -5.41
CA ILE A 176 19.75 -2.89 -3.99
C ILE A 176 21.11 -3.26 -3.39
N ALA A 177 21.89 -4.09 -4.07
CA ALA A 177 23.22 -4.51 -3.59
C ALA A 177 24.19 -3.33 -3.45
N VAL A 178 24.27 -2.47 -4.47
CA VAL A 178 25.11 -1.27 -4.46
C VAL A 178 24.64 -0.28 -3.40
N GLY A 179 23.33 -0.02 -3.32
CA GLY A 179 22.76 0.85 -2.29
C GLY A 179 23.05 0.35 -0.87
N MET A 180 22.99 -0.97 -0.65
CA MET A 180 23.34 -1.60 0.62
C MET A 180 24.83 -1.43 0.96
N ILE A 181 25.72 -1.64 -0.01
CA ILE A 181 27.17 -1.43 0.17
C ILE A 181 27.48 0.02 0.52
N ILE A 182 26.84 0.98 -0.15
CA ILE A 182 27.04 2.42 0.14
C ILE A 182 26.53 2.76 1.54
N ALA A 183 25.33 2.29 1.90
CA ALA A 183 24.72 2.60 3.19
C ALA A 183 25.55 2.00 4.36
N TRP A 184 25.91 0.72 4.29
CA TRP A 184 26.75 0.07 5.31
C TRP A 184 28.20 0.56 5.28
N GLY A 185 28.76 0.81 4.10
CA GLY A 185 30.09 1.38 3.97
C GLY A 185 30.19 2.75 4.64
N SER A 186 29.16 3.60 4.50
CA SER A 186 29.13 4.91 5.15
C SER A 186 29.12 4.86 6.68
N ASN A 187 28.58 3.77 7.28
CA ASN A 187 28.63 3.55 8.72
C ASN A 187 30.06 3.29 9.21
N LEU A 188 30.88 2.61 8.41
CA LEU A 188 32.30 2.37 8.74
C LEU A 188 33.11 3.67 8.77
N PHE A 189 32.72 4.65 7.96
CA PHE A 189 33.35 5.98 7.91
C PHE A 189 32.68 7.00 8.86
N GLY A 190 31.73 6.58 9.70
CA GLY A 190 31.07 7.45 10.69
C GLY A 190 30.09 8.48 10.11
N VAL A 191 29.75 8.38 8.81
CA VAL A 191 28.87 9.34 8.10
C VAL A 191 27.39 8.94 8.20
N GLY A 192 27.09 7.64 8.44
CA GLY A 192 25.74 7.18 8.79
C GLY A 192 24.66 7.43 7.73
N ILE A 193 24.99 7.30 6.45
CA ILE A 193 24.10 7.57 5.31
C ILE A 193 23.07 6.45 5.19
N GLY A 194 21.79 6.82 5.07
CA GLY A 194 20.68 5.87 4.86
C GLY A 194 20.06 5.30 6.15
N GLY A 195 20.47 5.77 7.33
CA GLY A 195 19.82 5.45 8.61
C GLY A 195 19.91 3.99 9.06
N LEU A 196 20.72 3.17 8.36
CA LEU A 196 21.03 1.81 8.81
C LEU A 196 21.92 1.91 10.04
N SER A 197 21.57 1.22 11.12
CA SER A 197 22.41 1.15 12.31
C SER A 197 22.41 -0.27 12.86
N VAL A 198 23.54 -0.68 13.45
CA VAL A 198 23.66 -1.98 14.11
C VAL A 198 22.66 -2.09 15.27
N LYS A 199 22.41 -0.97 15.96
CA LYS A 199 21.41 -0.87 17.02
C LYS A 199 19.98 -1.08 16.49
N GLY A 200 19.60 -0.40 15.39
CA GLY A 200 18.29 -0.60 14.77
C GLY A 200 18.06 -2.01 14.24
N PHE A 201 19.13 -2.67 13.77
CA PHE A 201 19.06 -4.09 13.38
C PHE A 201 18.84 -5.00 14.59
N SER A 202 19.55 -4.79 15.69
CA SER A 202 19.34 -5.53 16.95
C SER A 202 17.94 -5.28 17.53
N ASP A 203 17.48 -4.03 17.51
CA ASP A 203 16.15 -3.65 18.00
C ASP A 203 15.03 -4.25 17.13
N ALA A 204 15.26 -4.43 15.82
CA ALA A 204 14.31 -5.11 14.94
C ALA A 204 14.11 -6.59 15.34
N PHE A 205 15.16 -7.27 15.79
CA PHE A 205 15.04 -8.63 16.34
C PHE A 205 14.31 -8.65 17.70
N ALA A 206 14.51 -7.64 18.54
CA ALA A 206 13.80 -7.53 19.82
C ALA A 206 12.30 -7.28 19.66
N ASN A 207 11.89 -6.64 18.56
CA ASN A 207 10.48 -6.40 18.21
C ASN A 207 9.87 -7.52 17.36
N PHE A 208 10.60 -8.63 17.13
CA PHE A 208 10.04 -9.79 16.46
C PHE A 208 9.04 -10.49 17.39
N GLY A 209 7.75 -10.30 17.12
CA GLY A 209 6.67 -10.86 17.93
C GLY A 209 5.58 -11.47 17.05
N PHE A 210 4.89 -12.46 17.61
CA PHE A 210 3.68 -13.00 16.99
C PHE A 210 2.46 -12.29 17.54
N SER A 211 1.76 -11.55 16.68
CA SER A 211 0.52 -10.88 17.04
C SER A 211 -0.63 -11.49 16.26
N VAL A 212 -1.56 -12.14 16.97
CA VAL A 212 -2.76 -12.70 16.34
C VAL A 212 -3.76 -11.57 16.08
N PRO A 213 -4.17 -11.34 14.82
CA PRO A 213 -5.18 -10.33 14.52
C PRO A 213 -6.55 -10.81 14.99
N ILE A 214 -7.03 -10.26 16.11
CA ILE A 214 -8.35 -10.57 16.68
C ILE A 214 -9.41 -9.65 16.04
N PRO A 215 -10.57 -10.19 15.61
CA PRO A 215 -11.68 -9.41 15.07
C PRO A 215 -12.06 -8.24 15.97
N ALA A 216 -12.17 -7.04 15.39
CA ALA A 216 -12.40 -5.79 16.11
C ALA A 216 -13.89 -5.37 16.10
N PHE A 217 -14.81 -6.29 16.39
CA PHE A 217 -16.26 -6.04 16.30
C PHE A 217 -16.70 -4.79 17.07
N ASN A 218 -16.23 -4.61 18.30
CA ASN A 218 -16.59 -3.46 19.13
C ASN A 218 -16.20 -2.12 18.49
N TYR A 219 -15.03 -2.06 17.84
CA TYR A 219 -14.56 -0.84 17.16
C TYR A 219 -15.39 -0.56 15.91
N VAL A 220 -15.75 -1.59 15.15
CA VAL A 220 -16.66 -1.44 14.01
C VAL A 220 -18.00 -0.86 14.47
N PHE A 221 -18.65 -1.45 15.47
CA PHE A 221 -19.95 -0.93 15.94
C PHE A 221 -19.87 0.48 16.54
N SER A 222 -18.77 0.84 17.21
CA SER A 222 -18.57 2.21 17.71
C SER A 222 -18.47 3.25 16.59
N GLY A 223 -17.99 2.87 15.40
CA GLY A 223 -17.87 3.79 14.26
C GLY A 223 -19.21 4.18 13.62
N PHE A 224 -20.30 3.44 13.92
CA PHE A 224 -21.64 3.75 13.41
C PHE A 224 -22.19 5.07 13.98
N GLU A 225 -21.61 5.61 15.05
CA GLU A 225 -21.93 6.95 15.55
C GLU A 225 -21.73 8.03 14.46
N PHE A 226 -20.80 7.81 13.53
CA PHE A 226 -20.44 8.79 12.49
C PHE A 226 -21.07 8.48 11.12
N LEU A 227 -22.09 7.62 11.07
CA LEU A 227 -22.67 7.08 9.82
C LEU A 227 -23.01 8.16 8.80
N GLY A 228 -23.62 9.27 9.23
CA GLY A 228 -24.07 10.34 8.34
C GLY A 228 -22.93 11.00 7.56
N ILE A 229 -21.77 11.19 8.20
CA ILE A 229 -20.58 11.78 7.56
C ILE A 229 -19.88 10.71 6.70
N ILE A 230 -19.84 9.47 7.20
CA ILE A 230 -19.20 8.34 6.52
C ILE A 230 -19.89 8.02 5.19
N LEU A 231 -21.22 7.93 5.15
CA LEU A 231 -21.95 7.51 3.95
C LEU A 231 -21.81 8.49 2.77
N VAL A 232 -21.78 9.80 3.06
CA VAL A 232 -21.63 10.85 2.05
C VAL A 232 -20.33 10.71 1.28
N THR A 233 -19.27 10.20 1.93
CA THR A 233 -17.97 9.98 1.30
C THR A 233 -17.80 8.55 0.82
N ALA A 234 -18.33 7.55 1.53
CA ALA A 234 -18.17 6.13 1.17
C ALA A 234 -18.78 5.80 -0.20
N ILE A 235 -19.89 6.43 -0.58
CA ILE A 235 -20.55 6.14 -1.86
C ILE A 235 -19.74 6.65 -3.06
N PRO A 236 -19.39 7.95 -3.16
CA PRO A 236 -18.59 8.45 -4.28
C PRO A 236 -17.23 7.74 -4.38
N PHE A 237 -16.56 7.53 -3.24
CA PHE A 237 -15.26 6.86 -3.25
C PHE A 237 -15.35 5.36 -3.54
N GLY A 238 -16.42 4.68 -3.11
CA GLY A 238 -16.68 3.30 -3.51
C GLY A 238 -16.86 3.16 -5.01
N ILE A 239 -17.54 4.12 -5.66
CA ILE A 239 -17.66 4.15 -7.13
C ILE A 239 -16.30 4.41 -7.78
N TYR A 240 -15.52 5.37 -7.27
CA TYR A 240 -14.16 5.63 -7.75
C TYR A 240 -13.27 4.37 -7.66
N ASP A 241 -13.26 3.69 -6.52
CA ASP A 241 -12.43 2.51 -6.26
C ASP A 241 -12.90 1.31 -7.11
N LEU A 242 -14.20 1.21 -7.40
CA LEU A 242 -14.74 0.26 -8.37
C LEU A 242 -14.15 0.49 -9.77
N VAL A 243 -14.10 1.76 -10.21
CA VAL A 243 -13.53 2.11 -11.52
C VAL A 243 -12.03 1.80 -11.58
N GLU A 244 -11.28 2.11 -10.52
CA GLU A 244 -9.85 1.74 -10.40
C GLU A 244 -9.66 0.21 -10.45
N ALA A 245 -10.50 -0.55 -9.75
CA ALA A 245 -10.46 -2.01 -9.76
C ALA A 245 -10.79 -2.60 -11.14
N MET A 246 -11.68 -1.98 -11.90
CA MET A 246 -12.07 -2.42 -13.25
C MET A 246 -10.94 -2.30 -14.28
N ASP A 247 -10.06 -1.33 -14.13
CA ASP A 247 -8.94 -1.13 -15.05
C ASP A 247 -7.80 -2.13 -14.80
N ASN A 248 -7.72 -2.66 -13.58
CA ASN A 248 -6.74 -3.69 -13.20
C ASN A 248 -7.12 -5.10 -13.70
N VAL A 249 -8.31 -5.30 -14.27
CA VAL A 249 -8.86 -6.60 -14.75
C VAL A 249 -9.23 -6.53 -16.22
#